data_AF-A0A8T5I1H5-F1
#
_entry.id   AF-A0A8T5I1H5-F1
#
_cell.length_a   1.000
_cell.length_b   1.000
_cell.length_c   1.000
_cell.angle_alpha   90.00
_cell.angle_beta   90.00
_cell.angle_gamma   90.00
#
_symmetry.space_group_name_H-M   'P 1'
#
loop_
_entity.id
_entity.type
_entity.pdbx_description
1 polymer ?
#
loop_
_entity_poly.entity_id
_entity_poly.type
_entity_poly.pdbx_seq_one_letter_code
_entity_poly.pdbx_strand_id
1 'polypeptide(L)'
;MTGLDSKWSKQPKPSISDKINDTIKPKGPLKPRVQDGIKKLQLQIKKLDSMLTSLQERDAKLFQRIVNATQNHDTQTSKVLGNELAEVRKVTKILSSARIALEQIELRLSTCNDLGDTVVAMIPTMGLMKNLKSSLGKVMPGAEQEIGQMAEMLG
;
A
#
# COMPACT_ATOMS: atom_id res chain seq x y z
N MET A 1 42.45 -44.02 19.96
CA MET A 1 41.35 -44.25 18.99
C MET A 1 40.06 -43.86 19.70
N THR A 2 39.21 -42.93 19.28
CA THR A 2 39.02 -42.11 18.09
C THR A 2 38.12 -40.93 18.50
N GLY A 3 38.17 -39.82 17.77
CA GLY A 3 37.23 -38.72 17.97
C GLY A 3 37.65 -37.43 17.27
N LEU A 4 38.12 -37.53 16.00
CA LEU A 4 38.45 -36.38 15.14
C LEU A 4 37.49 -36.32 13.95
N ASP A 5 36.23 -36.72 14.15
CA ASP A 5 35.32 -37.02 13.05
C ASP A 5 34.11 -36.05 13.00
N SER A 6 33.96 -35.16 13.98
CA SER A 6 32.77 -34.28 14.10
C SER A 6 32.91 -32.88 13.49
N LYS A 7 34.06 -32.55 12.87
CA LYS A 7 34.26 -31.25 12.20
C LYS A 7 34.05 -31.26 10.68
N TRP A 8 33.73 -32.40 10.07
CA TRP A 8 33.68 -32.54 8.61
C TRP A 8 32.29 -32.77 8.00
N SER A 9 31.20 -32.34 8.65
CA SER A 9 29.86 -32.45 8.03
C SER A 9 28.82 -31.43 8.51
N LYS A 10 29.23 -30.22 8.92
CA LYS A 10 28.25 -29.13 9.02
C LYS A 10 27.90 -28.64 7.61
N GLN A 11 26.82 -29.20 7.06
CA GLN A 11 26.08 -28.62 5.94
C GLN A 11 25.85 -27.12 6.23
N PRO A 12 26.24 -26.20 5.33
CA PRO A 12 25.91 -24.79 5.49
C PRO A 12 24.39 -24.65 5.58
N LYS A 13 23.87 -24.21 6.74
CA LYS A 13 22.48 -23.76 6.80
C LYS A 13 22.37 -22.57 5.85
N PRO A 14 21.42 -22.56 4.90
CA PRO A 14 21.28 -21.44 3.97
C PRO A 14 21.12 -20.16 4.79
N SER A 15 22.04 -19.22 4.56
CA SER A 15 21.97 -17.92 5.21
C SER A 15 20.68 -17.24 4.77
N ILE A 16 20.06 -16.46 5.65
CA ILE A 16 18.85 -15.71 5.31
C ILE A 16 19.11 -14.81 4.08
N SER A 17 20.35 -14.37 3.88
CA SER A 17 20.80 -13.66 2.67
C SER A 17 20.61 -14.44 1.37
N ASP A 18 20.81 -15.77 1.39
CA ASP A 18 20.76 -16.60 0.17
C ASP A 18 19.31 -16.82 -0.28
N LYS A 19 18.36 -16.91 0.66
CA LYS A 19 16.92 -17.02 0.36
C LYS A 19 16.32 -15.73 -0.19
N ILE A 20 16.87 -14.58 0.22
CA ILE A 20 16.46 -13.28 -0.31
C ILE A 20 16.97 -13.14 -1.75
N ASN A 21 18.19 -13.59 -2.04
CA ASN A 21 18.77 -13.51 -3.38
C ASN A 21 18.05 -14.41 -4.41
N ASP A 22 17.60 -15.61 -4.01
CA ASP A 22 16.87 -16.52 -4.90
C ASP A 22 15.42 -16.07 -5.20
N THR A 23 14.84 -15.23 -4.34
CA THR A 23 13.49 -14.65 -4.56
C THR A 23 13.54 -13.45 -5.52
N ILE A 24 14.71 -12.87 -5.75
CA ILE A 24 14.95 -11.72 -6.64
C ILE A 24 15.61 -12.21 -7.94
N LYS A 25 15.13 -13.32 -8.51
CA LYS A 25 15.45 -13.64 -9.91
C LYS A 25 14.46 -12.88 -10.80
N PRO A 26 14.89 -11.83 -11.52
CA PRO A 26 13.96 -11.02 -12.30
C PRO A 26 13.39 -11.87 -13.43
N LYS A 27 12.07 -12.12 -13.42
CA LYS A 27 11.35 -12.59 -14.60
C LYS A 27 11.37 -11.48 -15.65
N GLY A 28 12.35 -11.49 -16.55
CA GLY A 28 12.49 -10.55 -17.66
C GLY A 28 13.18 -9.22 -17.34
N PRO A 29 13.40 -8.34 -18.34
CA PRO A 29 14.09 -7.07 -18.17
C PRO A 29 13.35 -6.14 -17.21
N LEU A 30 14.09 -5.56 -16.25
CA LEU A 30 13.55 -4.72 -15.16
C LEU A 30 12.86 -3.44 -15.67
N LYS A 31 13.43 -2.79 -16.68
CA LYS A 31 12.95 -1.50 -17.19
C LYS A 31 11.48 -1.49 -17.63
N PRO A 32 10.99 -2.41 -18.50
CA PRO A 32 9.57 -2.43 -18.86
C PRO A 32 8.64 -2.74 -17.68
N ARG A 33 9.04 -3.62 -16.76
CA ARG A 33 8.25 -3.95 -15.56
C ARG A 33 8.09 -2.73 -14.63
N VAL A 34 9.15 -1.96 -14.46
CA VAL A 34 9.14 -0.72 -13.67
C VAL A 34 8.23 0.32 -14.34
N GLN A 35 8.33 0.50 -15.65
CA GLN A 35 7.46 1.43 -16.39
C GLN A 35 5.98 1.06 -16.30
N ASP A 36 5.65 -0.22 -16.41
CA ASP A 36 4.28 -0.70 -16.24
C ASP A 36 3.79 -0.55 -14.80
N GLY A 37 4.67 -0.78 -13.82
CA GLY A 37 4.40 -0.51 -12.41
C GLY A 37 4.09 0.96 -12.13
N ILE A 38 4.88 1.88 -12.68
CA ILE A 38 4.65 3.33 -12.57
C ILE A 38 3.29 3.71 -13.14
N LYS A 39 2.94 3.24 -14.35
CA LYS A 39 1.63 3.52 -14.96
C LYS A 39 0.48 3.02 -14.08
N LYS A 40 0.58 1.80 -13.53
CA LYS A 40 -0.44 1.25 -12.63
C LYS A 40 -0.57 2.05 -11.34
N LEU A 41 0.55 2.47 -10.75
CA LEU A 41 0.55 3.33 -9.56
C LEU A 41 -0.15 4.66 -9.82
N GLN A 42 0.15 5.31 -10.94
CA GLN A 42 -0.49 6.56 -11.34
C GLN A 42 -2.02 6.40 -11.50
N LEU A 43 -2.49 5.28 -12.06
CA LEU A 43 -3.92 4.97 -12.15
C LEU A 43 -4.55 4.81 -10.77
N GLN A 44 -3.90 4.12 -9.84
CA GLN A 44 -4.42 3.92 -8.49
C GLN A 44 -4.41 5.22 -7.66
N ILE A 45 -3.40 6.07 -7.82
CA ILE A 45 -3.36 7.42 -7.21
C ILE A 45 -4.57 8.24 -7.66
N LYS A 46 -4.84 8.32 -8.98
CA LYS A 46 -6.01 9.01 -9.52
C LYS A 46 -7.33 8.47 -8.98
N LYS A 47 -7.42 7.15 -8.83
CA LYS A 47 -8.60 6.50 -8.23
C LYS A 47 -8.78 6.90 -6.77
N LEU A 48 -7.70 6.92 -5.99
CA LEU A 48 -7.73 7.39 -4.60
C LEU A 48 -8.13 8.86 -4.50
N ASP A 49 -7.64 9.73 -5.38
CA ASP A 49 -8.02 11.14 -5.42
C ASP A 49 -9.54 11.29 -5.63
N SER A 50 -10.11 10.58 -6.60
CA SER A 50 -11.56 10.60 -6.85
C SER A 50 -12.38 10.12 -5.65
N MET A 51 -11.92 9.07 -4.96
CA MET A 51 -12.58 8.58 -3.75
C MET A 51 -12.46 9.57 -2.59
N LEU A 52 -11.31 10.23 -2.42
CA LEU A 52 -11.10 11.27 -1.40
C LEU A 52 -12.04 12.46 -1.61
N THR A 53 -12.19 12.94 -2.84
CA THR A 53 -13.16 14.00 -3.17
C THR A 53 -14.59 13.55 -2.82
N SER A 54 -14.96 12.33 -3.19
CA SER A 54 -16.30 11.78 -2.89
C SER A 54 -16.57 11.67 -1.38
N LEU A 55 -15.54 11.34 -0.59
CA LEU A 55 -15.64 11.27 0.88
C LEU A 55 -15.75 12.67 1.50
N GLN A 56 -15.04 13.67 0.98
CA GLN A 56 -15.18 15.06 1.42
C GLN A 56 -16.59 15.61 1.17
N GLU A 57 -17.17 15.33 0.00
CA GLU A 57 -18.55 15.70 -0.28
C GLU A 57 -19.55 15.01 0.66
N ARG A 58 -19.32 13.72 0.98
CA ARG A 58 -20.12 12.98 1.95
C ARG A 58 -20.00 13.56 3.37
N ASP A 59 -18.80 13.92 3.81
CA ASP A 59 -18.55 14.56 5.11
C ASP A 59 -19.39 15.84 5.23
N ALA A 60 -19.29 16.73 4.24
CA ALA A 60 -20.04 17.98 4.22
C ALA A 60 -21.57 17.75 4.26
N LYS A 61 -22.09 16.79 3.48
CA LYS A 61 -23.52 16.44 3.49
C LYS A 61 -23.98 15.89 4.83
N LEU A 62 -23.21 15.00 5.44
CA LEU A 62 -23.52 14.45 6.77
C LEU A 62 -23.50 15.55 7.83
N PHE A 63 -22.49 16.42 7.79
CA PHE A 63 -22.37 17.55 8.72
C PHE A 63 -23.58 18.48 8.65
N GLN A 64 -24.01 18.88 7.44
CA GLN A 64 -25.22 19.70 7.26
C GLN A 64 -26.47 19.02 7.82
N ARG A 65 -26.62 17.70 7.62
CA ARG A 65 -27.75 16.94 8.18
C ARG A 65 -27.71 16.85 9.70
N ILE A 66 -26.53 16.74 10.30
CA ILE A 66 -26.34 16.76 11.76
C ILE A 66 -26.79 18.12 12.32
N VAL A 67 -26.40 19.22 11.68
CA VAL A 67 -26.83 20.58 12.09
C VAL A 67 -28.35 20.68 12.06
N ASN A 68 -29.00 20.28 10.97
CA ASN A 68 -30.46 20.31 10.86
C ASN A 68 -31.15 19.43 11.92
N ALA A 69 -30.69 18.20 12.13
CA ALA A 69 -31.24 17.31 13.15
C ALA A 69 -31.09 17.91 14.56
N THR A 70 -29.95 18.55 14.83
CA THR A 70 -29.68 19.20 16.12
C THR A 70 -30.58 20.42 16.34
N GLN A 71 -30.81 21.25 15.32
CA GLN A 71 -31.73 22.39 15.38
C GLN A 71 -33.17 21.96 15.64
N ASN A 72 -33.58 20.82 15.08
CA ASN A 72 -34.91 20.24 15.28
C ASN A 72 -35.03 19.44 16.60
N HIS A 73 -33.99 19.47 17.45
CA HIS A 73 -33.90 18.67 18.67
C HIS A 73 -34.04 17.15 18.46
N ASP A 74 -33.79 16.66 17.25
CA ASP A 74 -33.75 15.23 16.92
C ASP A 74 -32.39 14.64 17.32
N THR A 75 -32.27 14.35 18.61
CA THR A 75 -31.04 13.81 19.23
C THR A 75 -30.67 12.42 18.70
N GLN A 76 -31.65 11.60 18.34
CA GLN A 76 -31.42 10.25 17.83
C GLN A 76 -30.77 10.31 16.43
N THR A 77 -31.36 11.08 15.52
CA THR A 77 -30.81 11.25 14.16
C THR A 77 -29.44 11.92 14.20
N SER A 78 -29.28 12.98 15.01
CA SER A 78 -27.99 13.67 15.16
C SER A 78 -26.88 12.71 15.63
N LYS A 79 -27.18 11.84 16.60
CA LYS A 79 -26.23 10.83 17.11
C LYS A 79 -25.84 9.79 16.04
N VAL A 80 -26.81 9.25 15.32
CA VAL A 80 -26.55 8.23 14.27
C VAL A 80 -25.70 8.84 13.15
N LEU A 81 -26.07 10.03 12.66
CA LEU A 81 -25.31 10.72 11.62
C LEU A 81 -23.89 11.10 12.09
N GLY A 82 -23.73 11.47 13.36
CA GLY A 82 -22.42 11.74 13.96
C GLY A 82 -21.48 10.52 13.94
N ASN A 83 -22.00 9.33 14.24
CA ASN A 83 -21.22 8.09 14.15
C ASN A 83 -20.79 7.79 12.70
N GLU A 84 -21.70 7.97 11.74
CA GLU A 84 -21.37 7.78 10.32
C GLU A 84 -20.29 8.78 9.85
N LEU A 85 -20.40 10.05 10.25
CA LEU A 85 -19.40 11.06 9.95
C LEU A 85 -18.02 10.69 10.51
N ALA A 86 -17.96 10.12 11.72
CA ALA A 86 -16.72 9.65 12.31
C ALA A 86 -16.07 8.52 11.50
N GLU A 87 -16.86 7.55 11.04
CA GLU A 87 -16.36 6.46 10.18
C GLU A 87 -15.92 6.96 8.80
N VAL A 88 -16.66 7.90 8.18
CA VAL A 88 -16.25 8.56 6.93
C VAL A 88 -14.87 9.21 7.09
N ARG A 89 -14.64 9.97 8.16
CA ARG A 89 -13.34 10.62 8.43
C ARG A 89 -12.21 9.63 8.64
N LYS A 90 -12.49 8.53 9.32
CA LYS A 90 -11.53 7.44 9.53
C LYS A 90 -11.13 6.78 8.21
N VAL A 91 -12.09 6.50 7.33
CA VAL A 91 -11.82 6.00 5.97
C VAL A 91 -11.00 7.02 5.17
N THR A 92 -11.36 8.31 5.20
CA THR A 92 -10.61 9.39 4.54
C THR A 92 -9.15 9.42 4.98
N LYS A 93 -8.87 9.28 6.29
CA LYS A 93 -7.50 9.24 6.83
C LYS A 93 -6.70 8.05 6.29
N ILE A 94 -7.33 6.87 6.20
CA ILE A 94 -6.68 5.66 5.68
C ILE A 94 -6.37 5.82 4.18
N LEU A 95 -7.34 6.28 3.38
CA LEU A 95 -7.14 6.49 1.94
C LEU A 95 -6.12 7.59 1.64
N SER A 96 -6.12 8.68 2.41
CA SER A 96 -5.15 9.78 2.29
C SER A 96 -3.73 9.28 2.56
N SER A 97 -3.55 8.51 3.64
CA SER A 97 -2.26 7.89 3.96
C SER A 97 -1.81 6.92 2.85
N ALA A 98 -2.75 6.18 2.27
CA ALA A 98 -2.46 5.26 1.19
C ALA A 98 -2.04 5.97 -0.12
N ARG A 99 -2.72 7.08 -0.46
CA ARG A 99 -2.37 7.92 -1.62
C ARG A 99 -0.92 8.39 -1.52
N ILE A 100 -0.54 8.96 -0.38
CA ILE A 100 0.82 9.48 -0.14
C ILE A 100 1.85 8.36 -0.27
N ALA A 101 1.57 7.18 0.28
CA ALA A 101 2.49 6.06 0.19
C ALA A 101 2.65 5.53 -1.25
N LEU A 102 1.57 5.49 -2.05
CA LEU A 102 1.67 5.12 -3.47
C LEU A 102 2.46 6.17 -4.27
N GLU A 103 2.26 7.46 -4.01
CA GLU A 103 3.03 8.55 -4.63
C GLU A 103 4.52 8.44 -4.27
N GLN A 104 4.85 8.13 -3.01
CA GLN A 104 6.24 7.88 -2.61
C GLN A 104 6.87 6.70 -3.34
N ILE A 105 6.12 5.62 -3.57
CA ILE A 105 6.59 4.46 -4.33
C ILE A 105 6.80 4.85 -5.80
N GLU A 106 5.87 5.57 -6.40
CA GLU A 106 5.92 6.02 -7.79
C GLU A 106 7.16 6.88 -8.06
N LEU A 107 7.42 7.89 -7.21
CA LEU A 107 8.59 8.75 -7.32
C LEU A 107 9.90 7.97 -7.26
N ARG A 108 9.99 6.98 -6.36
CA ARG A 108 11.17 6.13 -6.22
C ARG A 108 11.38 5.23 -7.43
N LEU A 109 10.29 4.68 -7.98
CA LEU A 109 10.38 3.86 -9.19
C LEU A 109 10.74 4.70 -10.42
N SER A 110 10.23 5.93 -10.55
CA SER A 110 10.67 6.87 -11.60
C SER A 110 12.17 7.15 -11.47
N THR A 111 12.63 7.46 -10.27
CA THR A 111 14.07 7.67 -10.00
C THR A 111 14.91 6.44 -10.40
N CYS A 112 14.44 5.23 -10.08
CA CYS A 112 15.13 3.99 -10.46
C CYS A 112 15.15 3.78 -11.99
N ASN A 113 14.05 4.11 -12.68
CA ASN A 113 13.95 4.05 -14.13
C ASN A 113 14.91 5.04 -14.81
N ASP A 114 15.06 6.23 -14.23
CA ASP A 114 15.86 7.32 -14.80
C ASP A 114 17.36 7.11 -14.57
N LEU A 115 17.74 6.56 -13.41
CA LEU A 115 19.15 6.33 -13.05
C LEU A 115 19.73 5.04 -13.61
N GLY A 116 18.90 4.07 -14.02
CA GLY A 116 19.35 2.81 -14.59
C GLY A 116 20.06 1.90 -13.57
N ASP A 117 19.36 0.88 -13.10
CA ASP A 117 19.92 -0.32 -12.45
C ASP A 117 20.23 -0.28 -10.94
N THR A 118 19.55 0.58 -10.16
CA THR A 118 19.64 0.54 -8.68
C THR A 118 18.52 -0.27 -8.04
N VAL A 119 18.55 -1.60 -8.18
CA VAL A 119 17.60 -2.53 -7.51
C VAL A 119 17.56 -2.31 -5.98
N VAL A 120 18.66 -1.86 -5.39
CA VAL A 120 18.78 -1.53 -3.95
C VAL A 120 17.80 -0.43 -3.51
N ALA A 121 17.44 0.51 -4.39
CA ALA A 121 16.50 1.58 -4.08
C ALA A 121 15.02 1.12 -4.06
N MET A 122 14.72 -0.08 -4.60
CA MET A 122 13.37 -0.64 -4.66
C MET A 122 12.99 -1.45 -3.41
N ILE A 123 13.95 -2.00 -2.67
CA ILE A 123 13.65 -2.84 -1.48
C ILE A 123 12.74 -2.10 -0.46
N PRO A 124 12.97 -0.81 -0.15
CA PRO A 124 12.09 -0.08 0.76
C PRO A 124 10.67 0.16 0.21
N THR A 125 10.47 0.13 -1.12
CA THR A 125 9.13 0.34 -1.72
C THR A 125 8.25 -0.90 -1.58
N MET A 126 8.82 -2.10 -1.58
CA MET A 126 8.08 -3.34 -1.33
C MET A 126 7.47 -3.38 0.08
N GLY A 127 8.20 -2.88 1.08
CA GLY A 127 7.70 -2.77 2.46
C GLY A 127 6.50 -1.82 2.57
N LEU A 128 6.57 -0.68 1.87
CA LEU A 128 5.45 0.27 1.79
C LEU A 128 4.23 -0.37 1.11
N MET A 129 4.44 -1.10 0.00
CA MET A 129 3.38 -1.79 -0.74
C MET A 129 2.65 -2.84 0.12
N LYS A 130 3.38 -3.61 0.94
CA LYS A 130 2.80 -4.59 1.87
C LYS A 130 1.93 -3.92 2.94
N ASN A 131 2.39 -2.80 3.50
CA ASN A 131 1.62 -2.04 4.49
C ASN A 131 0.35 -1.42 3.88
N LEU A 132 0.45 -0.97 2.62
CA LEU A 132 -0.68 -0.46 1.85
C LEU A 132 -1.74 -1.52 1.61
N LYS A 133 -1.33 -2.74 1.23
CA LYS A 133 -2.25 -3.87 1.04
C LYS A 133 -3.16 -4.06 2.27
N SER A 134 -2.56 -4.17 3.46
CA SER A 134 -3.28 -4.36 4.73
C SER A 134 -4.18 -3.17 5.11
N SER A 135 -3.73 -1.95 4.84
CA SER A 135 -4.48 -0.74 5.20
C SER A 135 -5.67 -0.51 4.27
N LEU A 136 -5.48 -0.66 2.97
CA LEU A 136 -6.53 -0.49 1.96
C LEU A 136 -7.53 -1.65 1.98
N GLY A 137 -7.10 -2.89 2.24
CA GLY A 137 -8.00 -4.04 2.29
C GLY A 137 -9.15 -3.91 3.29
N LYS A 138 -8.99 -3.06 4.32
CA LYS A 138 -10.02 -2.79 5.34
C LYS A 138 -11.09 -1.80 4.89
N VAL A 139 -10.82 -0.99 3.87
CA VAL A 139 -11.67 0.17 3.52
C VAL A 139 -11.98 0.28 2.02
N MET A 140 -11.27 -0.46 1.17
CA MET A 140 -11.37 -0.41 -0.27
C MET A 140 -11.45 -1.84 -0.84
N PRO A 141 -12.64 -2.28 -1.32
CA PRO A 141 -12.80 -3.58 -1.95
C PRO A 141 -11.89 -3.74 -3.17
N GLY A 142 -11.30 -4.93 -3.33
CA GLY A 142 -10.40 -5.25 -4.43
C GLY A 142 -9.00 -4.61 -4.33
N ALA A 143 -8.75 -3.73 -3.35
CA ALA A 143 -7.44 -3.09 -3.22
C ALA A 143 -6.32 -4.09 -2.91
N GLU A 144 -6.60 -5.14 -2.12
CA GLU A 144 -5.57 -6.13 -1.78
C GLU A 144 -5.03 -6.87 -3.00
N GLN A 145 -5.89 -7.14 -3.97
CA GLN A 145 -5.55 -7.81 -5.21
C GLN A 145 -4.75 -6.87 -6.12
N GLU A 146 -5.20 -5.62 -6.30
CA GLU A 146 -4.53 -4.60 -7.11
C GLU A 146 -3.12 -4.28 -6.57
N ILE A 147 -3.02 -4.02 -5.25
CA ILE A 147 -1.73 -3.77 -4.59
C ILE A 147 -0.85 -5.02 -4.62
N GLY A 148 -1.43 -6.22 -4.48
CA GLY A 148 -0.71 -7.49 -4.57
C GLY A 148 -0.06 -7.70 -5.93
N GLN A 149 -0.80 -7.48 -7.01
CA GLN A 149 -0.26 -7.56 -8.37
C GLN A 149 0.86 -6.56 -8.60
N MET A 150 0.75 -5.34 -8.07
CA MET A 150 1.82 -4.35 -8.16
C MET A 150 3.07 -4.77 -7.38
N ALA A 151 2.92 -5.38 -6.19
CA ALA A 151 4.05 -5.91 -5.43
C ALA A 151 4.77 -7.04 -6.19
N GLU A 152 4.01 -7.95 -6.81
CA GLU A 152 4.56 -9.04 -7.64
C GLU A 152 5.25 -8.52 -8.92
N MET A 153 4.81 -7.39 -9.46
CA MET A 153 5.47 -6.76 -10.62
C MET A 153 6.83 -6.19 -10.27
N LEU A 154 7.07 -5.82 -9.01
CA LEU A 154 8.31 -5.20 -8.52
C LEU A 154 9.28 -6.19 -7.85
N GLY A 155 8.81 -7.40 -7.48
CA GLY A 155 9.64 -8.51 -6.98
C GLY A 155 10.14 -9.42 -8.10
#